data_AF-A0A7Y2G0F1-F1
#
_entry.id   AF-A0A7Y2G0F1-F1
#
_cell.length_a   1.000
_cell.length_b   1.000
_cell.length_c   1.000
_cell.angle_alpha   90.00
_cell.angle_beta   90.00
_cell.angle_gamma   90.00
#
_symmetry.space_group_name_H-M   'P 1'
#
loop_
_entity.id
_entity.type
_entity.pdbx_description
1 polymer ?
#
loop_
_entity_poly.entity_id
_entity_poly.type
_entity_poly.pdbx_seq_one_letter_code
_entity_poly.pdbx_strand_id
1 'polypeptide(L)'
;MLNRRSLRSRHVSAIGFSAPLFVVAALLGACGTDTVADTSTVVFAVDMSAEIERGDFDPDADRVGVRGDVLPLSWGESQIATDPDGDRIFELAVRFEQRPVSPIAFKFKIERTAHPNDGWQVGANRSLDLEASTRFEAMFSDSAELREPSFSGVFEFHEDFKPDDSPLRARNIFVYLPPGYGTSDTRYPVLYMHDGRNIFDASEVGAEWGMDEYA
;
A
#
# COMPACT_ATOMS: atom_id res chain seq x y z
N MET A 1 84.02 -25.96 -24.95
CA MET A 1 84.92 -25.93 -26.13
C MET A 1 84.12 -26.38 -27.34
N LEU A 2 84.26 -25.66 -28.47
CA LEU A 2 83.64 -25.87 -29.80
C LEU A 2 82.10 -25.71 -29.87
N ASN A 3 81.50 -24.68 -30.47
CA ASN A 3 81.66 -23.99 -31.77
C ASN A 3 81.01 -24.74 -32.96
N ARG A 4 80.08 -24.02 -33.62
CA ARG A 4 79.63 -24.11 -35.02
C ARG A 4 78.81 -25.34 -35.45
N ARG A 5 77.63 -25.06 -36.01
CA ARG A 5 77.38 -24.95 -37.47
C ARG A 5 75.92 -24.46 -37.67
N SER A 6 75.66 -23.35 -38.35
CA SER A 6 75.51 -23.21 -39.82
C SER A 6 74.37 -24.11 -40.33
N LEU A 7 73.36 -23.69 -41.12
CA LEU A 7 73.33 -22.74 -42.22
C LEU A 7 71.86 -22.65 -42.72
N ARG A 8 71.56 -21.55 -43.43
CA ARG A 8 70.63 -21.41 -44.56
C ARG A 8 69.13 -21.17 -44.33
N SER A 9 68.83 -19.87 -44.39
CA SER A 9 67.71 -19.20 -45.07
C SER A 9 67.08 -19.98 -46.24
N ARG A 10 65.74 -20.01 -46.26
CA ARG A 10 64.92 -19.66 -47.42
C ARG A 10 63.63 -18.95 -46.97
N HIS A 11 63.37 -17.80 -47.57
CA HIS A 11 62.13 -17.04 -47.49
C HIS A 11 60.99 -17.76 -48.23
N VAL A 12 59.80 -17.80 -47.62
CA VAL A 12 58.51 -17.74 -48.31
C VAL A 12 57.59 -16.85 -47.46
N SER A 13 57.18 -15.71 -48.01
CA SER A 13 56.14 -14.85 -47.45
C SER A 13 54.77 -15.43 -47.75
N ALA A 14 53.84 -15.38 -46.79
CA ALA A 14 52.43 -15.07 -47.06
C ALA A 14 51.58 -15.04 -45.76
N ILE A 15 50.84 -13.94 -45.63
CA ILE A 15 49.53 -13.78 -44.98
C ILE A 15 49.55 -13.62 -43.45
N GLY A 16 49.42 -12.35 -43.04
CA GLY A 16 49.12 -11.96 -41.68
C GLY A 16 47.68 -12.33 -41.30
N PHE A 17 47.54 -13.01 -40.17
CA PHE A 17 46.31 -13.08 -39.41
C PHE A 17 46.55 -12.35 -38.09
N SER A 18 45.87 -11.20 -37.93
CA SER A 18 45.76 -10.50 -36.66
C SER A 18 44.88 -11.35 -35.73
N ALA A 19 45.49 -11.92 -34.69
CA ALA A 19 44.76 -12.56 -33.61
C ALA A 19 44.46 -11.49 -32.54
N PRO A 20 43.20 -11.24 -32.16
CA PRO A 20 42.92 -10.37 -31.03
C PRO A 20 43.21 -11.12 -29.73
N LEU A 21 43.97 -10.45 -28.88
CA LEU A 21 44.26 -10.77 -27.50
C LEU A 21 42.94 -10.78 -26.70
N PHE A 22 42.44 -11.95 -26.29
CA PHE A 22 41.35 -12.04 -25.32
C PHE A 22 41.93 -11.81 -23.92
N VAL A 23 41.76 -10.58 -23.41
CA VAL A 23 41.90 -10.29 -21.98
C VAL A 23 40.67 -10.86 -21.28
N VAL A 24 40.85 -11.95 -20.52
CA VAL A 24 39.83 -12.42 -19.58
C VAL A 24 39.87 -11.47 -18.38
N ALA A 25 39.00 -10.47 -18.38
CA ALA A 25 38.72 -9.68 -17.20
C ALA A 25 37.88 -10.55 -16.25
N ALA A 26 38.49 -10.99 -15.15
CA ALA A 26 37.76 -11.57 -14.03
C ALA A 26 36.91 -10.47 -13.38
N LEU A 27 35.65 -10.39 -13.79
CA LEU A 27 34.60 -9.67 -13.05
C LEU A 27 34.39 -10.41 -11.73
N LEU A 28 35.09 -9.98 -10.69
CA LEU A 28 34.65 -10.18 -9.32
C LEU A 28 33.28 -9.52 -9.22
N GLY A 29 32.23 -10.33 -9.24
CA GLY A 29 30.87 -9.91 -8.96
C GLY A 29 30.83 -9.33 -7.55
N ALA A 30 30.83 -8.00 -7.46
CA ALA A 30 30.22 -7.35 -6.33
C ALA A 30 28.75 -7.74 -6.37
N CYS A 31 28.33 -8.62 -5.46
CA CYS A 31 26.93 -8.83 -5.14
C CYS A 31 26.45 -7.53 -4.50
N GLY A 32 26.15 -6.53 -5.32
CA GLY A 32 25.29 -5.44 -4.92
C GLY A 32 23.92 -6.05 -4.72
N THR A 33 23.38 -5.94 -3.51
CA THR A 33 21.93 -6.02 -3.35
C THR A 33 21.37 -4.79 -4.05
N ASP A 34 21.10 -4.90 -5.34
CA ASP A 34 20.24 -3.96 -6.04
C ASP A 34 18.85 -4.15 -5.45
N THR A 35 18.57 -3.42 -4.37
CA THR A 35 17.20 -3.21 -3.90
C THR A 35 16.52 -2.40 -5.01
N VAL A 36 15.89 -3.09 -5.97
CA VAL A 36 14.93 -2.45 -6.86
C VAL A 36 13.86 -1.88 -5.94
N ALA A 37 13.79 -0.55 -5.83
CA ALA A 37 12.74 0.10 -5.08
C ALA A 37 11.40 -0.34 -5.70
N ASP A 38 10.58 -1.07 -4.93
CA ASP A 38 9.26 -1.54 -5.35
C ASP A 38 8.26 -0.37 -5.27
N THR A 39 8.57 0.68 -6.02
CA THR A 39 7.78 1.91 -6.02
C THR A 39 6.52 1.69 -6.84
N SER A 40 5.37 1.99 -6.24
CA SER A 40 4.07 1.91 -6.90
C SER A 40 3.49 3.32 -7.03
N THR A 41 2.96 3.65 -8.21
CA THR A 41 2.22 4.90 -8.42
C THR A 41 0.74 4.60 -8.57
N VAL A 42 -0.08 5.38 -7.88
CA VAL A 42 -1.54 5.32 -7.99
C VAL A 42 -2.03 6.62 -8.58
N VAL A 43 -2.91 6.54 -9.57
CA VAL A 43 -3.66 7.72 -10.01
C VAL A 43 -5.06 7.64 -9.41
N PHE A 44 -5.37 8.55 -8.49
CA PHE A 44 -6.71 8.76 -7.98
C PHE A 44 -7.42 9.76 -8.88
N ALA A 45 -8.57 9.37 -9.43
CA ALA A 45 -9.42 10.22 -10.25
C ALA A 45 -10.81 10.27 -9.61
N VAL A 46 -11.28 11.47 -9.29
CA VAL A 46 -12.59 11.69 -8.67
C VAL A 46 -13.46 12.58 -9.56
N ASP A 47 -14.60 12.05 -9.98
CA ASP A 47 -15.60 12.81 -10.72
C ASP A 47 -16.40 13.68 -9.74
N MET A 48 -16.32 15.00 -9.94
CA MET A 48 -16.98 16.04 -9.14
C MET A 48 -18.22 16.63 -9.83
N SER A 49 -18.66 16.05 -10.96
CA SER A 49 -19.71 16.62 -11.80
C SER A 49 -21.01 16.85 -11.04
N ALA A 50 -21.41 15.90 -10.20
CA ALA A 50 -22.67 15.97 -9.46
C ALA A 50 -22.64 17.05 -8.37
N GLU A 51 -21.48 17.26 -7.75
CA GLU A 51 -21.24 18.25 -6.70
C GLU A 51 -21.19 19.66 -7.31
N ILE A 52 -20.60 19.81 -8.49
CA ILE A 52 -20.62 21.06 -9.28
C ILE A 52 -22.06 21.40 -9.68
N GLU A 53 -22.82 20.43 -10.20
CA GLU A 53 -24.20 20.66 -10.64
C GLU A 53 -25.15 21.04 -9.50
N ARG A 54 -24.90 20.54 -8.29
CA ARG A 54 -25.64 20.91 -7.07
C ARG A 54 -25.19 22.24 -6.45
N GLY A 55 -24.04 22.77 -6.88
CA GLY A 55 -23.41 23.94 -6.28
C GLY A 55 -22.73 23.64 -4.94
N ASP A 56 -22.50 22.36 -4.64
CA ASP A 56 -21.80 21.91 -3.44
C ASP A 56 -20.27 21.99 -3.60
N PHE A 57 -19.76 22.11 -4.83
CA PHE A 57 -18.35 22.30 -5.14
C PHE A 57 -18.16 23.38 -6.19
N ASP A 58 -17.40 24.43 -5.84
CA ASP A 58 -16.98 25.47 -6.78
C ASP A 58 -15.53 25.21 -7.22
N PRO A 59 -15.26 24.83 -8.48
CA PRO A 59 -13.90 24.51 -8.94
C PRO A 59 -12.93 25.70 -8.89
N ASP A 60 -13.43 26.94 -8.85
CA ASP A 60 -12.58 28.13 -8.74
C ASP A 60 -12.18 28.42 -7.28
N ALA A 61 -13.09 28.17 -6.34
CA ALA A 61 -12.93 28.54 -4.92
C ALA A 61 -12.51 27.36 -4.02
N ASP A 62 -12.96 26.16 -4.33
CA ASP A 62 -12.73 24.95 -3.55
C ASP A 62 -11.60 24.11 -4.13
N ARG A 63 -11.13 23.13 -3.35
CA ARG A 63 -10.19 22.10 -3.81
C ARG A 63 -10.72 20.74 -3.40
N VAL A 64 -10.35 19.69 -4.11
CA VAL A 64 -10.60 18.30 -3.68
C VAL A 64 -9.26 17.58 -3.57
N GLY A 65 -9.14 16.69 -2.60
CA GLY A 65 -7.91 15.93 -2.38
C GLY A 65 -8.16 14.58 -1.75
N VAL A 66 -7.06 13.85 -1.58
CA VAL A 66 -7.03 12.50 -1.00
C VAL A 66 -6.32 12.56 0.34
N ARG A 67 -6.91 11.90 1.34
CA ARG A 67 -6.32 11.59 2.65
C ARG A 67 -6.32 10.10 2.87
N GLY A 68 -5.35 9.59 3.62
CA GLY A 68 -5.22 8.15 3.86
C GLY A 68 -4.24 7.79 4.97
N ASP A 69 -4.16 6.50 5.26
CA ASP A 69 -3.39 5.92 6.36
C ASP A 69 -1.93 5.55 6.01
N VAL A 70 -1.62 5.38 4.72
CA VAL A 70 -0.29 5.01 4.23
C VAL A 70 0.43 6.20 3.60
N LEU A 71 1.68 6.44 4.02
CA LEU A 71 2.53 7.48 3.44
C LEU A 71 2.68 7.30 1.91
N PRO A 72 2.63 8.39 1.13
CA PRO A 72 2.68 9.78 1.57
C PRO A 72 1.32 10.39 1.95
N LEU A 73 0.22 9.63 1.95
CA LEU A 73 -1.07 10.14 2.40
C LEU A 73 -1.09 10.33 3.92
N SER A 74 -1.98 11.20 4.38
CA SER A 74 -2.18 11.52 5.80
C SER A 74 -3.64 11.85 6.07
N TRP A 75 -4.17 11.43 7.22
CA TRP A 75 -5.48 11.89 7.70
C TRP A 75 -5.47 13.35 8.16
N GLY A 76 -4.30 13.93 8.42
CA GLY A 76 -4.14 15.32 8.86
C GLY A 76 -4.18 16.35 7.74
N GLU A 77 -3.77 15.98 6.52
CA GLU A 77 -3.59 16.90 5.39
C GLU A 77 -3.91 16.22 4.06
N SER A 78 -4.67 16.91 3.20
CA SER A 78 -5.00 16.40 1.86
C SER A 78 -3.88 16.64 0.88
N GLN A 79 -3.59 15.62 0.08
CA GLN A 79 -2.91 15.83 -1.19
C GLN A 79 -3.93 16.25 -2.24
N ILE A 80 -3.68 17.37 -2.91
CA ILE A 80 -4.70 18.05 -3.73
C ILE A 80 -4.69 17.50 -5.16
N ALA A 81 -5.88 17.11 -5.64
CA ALA A 81 -6.12 16.70 -7.01
C ALA A 81 -6.40 17.91 -7.91
N THR A 82 -6.15 17.76 -9.21
CA THR A 82 -6.29 18.82 -10.22
C THR A 82 -7.05 18.33 -11.44
N ASP A 83 -7.81 19.23 -12.06
CA ASP A 83 -8.52 18.99 -13.32
C ASP A 83 -7.93 19.92 -14.40
N PRO A 84 -6.85 19.51 -15.09
CA PRO A 84 -6.16 20.35 -16.06
C PRO A 84 -6.87 20.43 -17.43
N ASP A 85 -7.70 19.46 -17.79
CA ASP A 85 -8.41 19.41 -19.07
C ASP A 85 -9.86 19.89 -18.97
N GLY A 86 -10.36 20.16 -17.76
CA GLY A 86 -11.65 20.77 -17.49
C GLY A 86 -12.82 19.79 -17.70
N ASP A 87 -12.55 18.49 -17.62
CA ASP A 87 -13.56 17.45 -17.81
C ASP A 87 -14.35 17.13 -16.53
N ARG A 88 -14.04 17.82 -15.42
CA ARG A 88 -14.60 17.68 -14.06
C ARG A 88 -14.11 16.45 -13.30
N ILE A 89 -13.13 15.74 -13.83
CA ILE A 89 -12.45 14.63 -13.17
C ILE A 89 -11.15 15.16 -12.58
N PHE A 90 -11.10 15.24 -11.25
CA PHE A 90 -9.93 15.73 -10.55
C PHE A 90 -8.96 14.58 -10.30
N GLU A 91 -7.72 14.74 -10.77
CA GLU A 91 -6.70 13.70 -10.75
C GLU A 91 -5.54 14.02 -9.82
N LEU A 92 -5.04 12.99 -9.12
CA LEU A 92 -3.85 13.03 -8.28
C LEU A 92 -3.01 11.77 -8.48
N ALA A 93 -1.76 11.93 -8.89
CA ALA A 93 -0.78 10.85 -8.91
C ALA A 93 0.00 10.78 -7.59
N VAL A 94 -0.17 9.70 -6.84
CA VAL A 94 0.53 9.45 -5.57
C VAL A 94 1.57 8.35 -5.77
N ARG A 95 2.83 8.69 -5.50
CA ARG A 95 3.95 7.74 -5.53
C ARG A 95 4.19 7.17 -4.12
N PHE A 96 4.07 5.86 -3.98
CA PHE A 96 4.44 5.11 -2.80
C PHE A 96 5.88 4.61 -2.95
N GLU A 97 6.75 4.98 -2.02
CA GLU A 97 8.17 4.59 -2.00
C GLU A 97 8.37 3.08 -1.82
N GLN A 98 7.41 2.43 -1.17
CA GLN A 98 7.33 0.99 -0.98
C GLN A 98 5.91 0.54 -1.28
N ARG A 99 5.75 -0.61 -1.92
CA ARG A 99 4.45 -1.25 -2.07
C ARG A 99 3.88 -1.54 -0.67
N PRO A 100 2.70 -1.01 -0.33
CA PRO A 100 2.03 -1.33 0.92
C PRO A 100 1.73 -2.82 0.98
N VAL A 101 1.98 -3.42 2.13
CA VAL A 101 1.66 -4.83 2.43
C VAL A 101 0.20 -5.01 2.84
N SER A 102 -0.48 -3.90 3.09
CA SER A 102 -1.88 -3.75 3.47
C SER A 102 -2.66 -3.02 2.38
N PRO A 103 -3.98 -3.20 2.29
CA PRO A 103 -4.82 -2.27 1.55
C PRO A 103 -4.65 -0.84 2.09
N ILE A 104 -4.70 0.17 1.23
CA ILE A 104 -4.67 1.57 1.65
C ILE A 104 -6.09 2.01 2.03
N ALA A 105 -6.29 2.48 3.25
CA ALA A 105 -7.51 3.17 3.62
C ALA A 105 -7.42 4.67 3.26
N PHE A 106 -8.38 5.18 2.49
CA PHE A 106 -8.38 6.57 2.05
C PHE A 106 -9.78 7.17 1.92
N LYS A 107 -9.87 8.49 1.83
CA LYS A 107 -11.09 9.23 1.46
C LYS A 107 -10.76 10.43 0.60
N PHE A 108 -11.72 10.79 -0.25
CA PHE A 108 -11.77 12.11 -0.85
C PHE A 108 -12.30 13.13 0.15
N LYS A 109 -11.76 14.34 0.10
CA LYS A 109 -12.20 15.47 0.90
C LYS A 109 -12.19 16.75 0.07
N ILE A 110 -13.30 17.47 0.08
CA ILE A 110 -13.37 18.86 -0.37
C ILE A 110 -12.71 19.73 0.72
N GLU A 111 -11.74 20.52 0.30
CA GLU A 111 -11.01 21.47 1.13
C GLU A 111 -11.55 22.88 0.90
N ARG A 112 -12.13 23.45 1.96
CA ARG A 112 -12.65 24.82 1.99
C ARG A 112 -11.97 25.63 3.06
N THR A 113 -11.47 26.81 2.69
CA THR A 113 -10.82 27.72 3.65
C THR A 113 -11.77 28.15 4.77
N ALA A 114 -13.06 28.37 4.45
CA ALA A 114 -14.06 28.82 5.42
C ALA A 114 -14.57 27.70 6.34
N HIS A 115 -14.47 26.44 5.92
CA HIS A 115 -15.03 25.29 6.62
C HIS A 115 -14.05 24.10 6.65
N PRO A 116 -12.87 24.24 7.30
CA PRO A 116 -11.78 23.27 7.18
C PRO A 116 -12.13 21.86 7.69
N ASN A 117 -13.12 21.75 8.58
CA ASN A 117 -13.54 20.48 9.18
C ASN A 117 -14.67 19.77 8.42
N ASP A 118 -15.19 20.37 7.34
CA ASP A 118 -16.24 19.77 6.50
C ASP A 118 -15.67 19.11 5.24
N GLY A 119 -16.57 18.70 4.33
CA GLY A 119 -16.21 18.30 2.98
C GLY A 119 -15.76 16.86 2.81
N TRP A 120 -15.89 16.02 3.84
CA TRP A 120 -15.59 14.59 3.73
C TRP A 120 -16.55 13.88 2.77
N GLN A 121 -16.01 12.98 1.96
CA GLN A 121 -16.84 12.01 1.25
C GLN A 121 -17.68 11.20 2.24
N VAL A 122 -18.97 11.08 1.93
CA VAL A 122 -19.97 10.36 2.71
C VAL A 122 -19.67 8.86 2.69
N GLY A 123 -19.98 8.17 3.78
CA GLY A 123 -19.78 6.72 3.91
C GLY A 123 -18.48 6.35 4.63
N ALA A 124 -18.07 5.09 4.50
CA ALA A 124 -16.86 4.57 5.12
C ALA A 124 -15.57 5.03 4.39
N ASN A 125 -14.40 4.74 4.96
CA ASN A 125 -13.15 4.88 4.23
C ASN A 125 -13.14 3.90 3.05
N ARG A 126 -12.61 4.33 1.90
CA ARG A 126 -12.33 3.45 0.77
C ARG A 126 -11.09 2.62 1.07
N SER A 127 -11.03 1.42 0.52
CA SER A 127 -9.88 0.51 0.62
C SER A 127 -9.34 0.22 -0.78
N LEU A 128 -8.02 0.33 -0.97
CA LEU A 128 -7.35 0.08 -2.25
C LEU A 128 -6.25 -0.97 -2.09
N ASP A 129 -6.45 -2.11 -2.74
CA ASP A 129 -5.44 -3.16 -2.93
C ASP A 129 -4.48 -2.74 -4.05
N LEU A 130 -3.22 -2.50 -3.73
CA LEU A 130 -2.23 -2.04 -4.72
C LEU A 130 -1.64 -3.17 -5.53
N GLU A 131 -2.25 -3.49 -6.67
CA GLU A 131 -1.65 -4.27 -7.75
C GLU A 131 -1.01 -3.31 -8.78
N ALA A 132 0.32 -3.38 -8.95
CA ALA A 132 1.20 -2.51 -9.76
C ALA A 132 0.53 -1.45 -10.69
N SER A 133 0.96 -0.17 -10.59
CA SER A 133 0.45 0.98 -11.38
C SER A 133 -1.07 1.01 -11.52
N THR A 134 -1.75 1.21 -10.39
CA THR A 134 -3.20 1.19 -10.29
C THR A 134 -3.79 2.57 -10.61
N ARG A 135 -4.90 2.61 -11.35
CA ARG A 135 -5.76 3.79 -11.45
C ARG A 135 -7.05 3.51 -10.69
N PHE A 136 -7.42 4.40 -9.78
CA PHE A 136 -8.66 4.33 -9.02
C PHE A 136 -9.59 5.46 -9.48
N GLU A 137 -10.79 5.10 -9.93
CA GLU A 137 -11.81 6.03 -10.40
C GLU A 137 -13.08 5.89 -9.55
N ALA A 138 -13.66 7.01 -9.13
CA ALA A 138 -14.95 7.02 -8.43
C ALA A 138 -15.66 8.36 -8.61
N MET A 139 -16.98 8.40 -8.46
CA MET A 139 -17.68 9.67 -8.24
C MET A 139 -17.51 10.10 -6.79
N PHE A 140 -17.47 11.42 -6.54
CA PHE A 140 -17.39 11.92 -5.16
C PHE A 140 -18.63 11.52 -4.35
N SER A 141 -19.81 11.55 -4.98
CA SER A 141 -21.08 11.15 -4.34
C SER A 141 -21.25 9.65 -4.20
N ASP A 142 -20.42 8.83 -4.84
CA ASP A 142 -20.42 7.39 -4.57
C ASP A 142 -20.01 7.19 -3.10
N SER A 143 -20.86 6.52 -2.34
CA SER A 143 -20.47 6.04 -1.03
C SER A 143 -19.56 4.83 -1.22
N ALA A 144 -18.44 4.80 -0.49
CA ALA A 144 -17.71 3.55 -0.34
C ALA A 144 -18.66 2.54 0.31
N GLU A 145 -19.01 1.45 -0.39
CA GLU A 145 -19.70 0.35 0.25
C GLU A 145 -18.81 -0.16 1.38
N LEU A 146 -19.41 -0.45 2.55
CA LEU A 146 -18.73 -1.24 3.57
C LEU A 146 -18.32 -2.53 2.88
N ARG A 147 -17.02 -2.77 2.72
CA ARG A 147 -16.54 -4.13 2.47
C ARG A 147 -17.03 -4.88 3.70
N GLU A 148 -17.98 -5.79 3.53
CA GLU A 148 -18.38 -6.67 4.63
C GLU A 148 -17.09 -7.28 5.17
N PRO A 149 -16.75 -7.06 6.44
CA PRO A 149 -15.53 -7.61 7.00
C PRO A 149 -15.52 -9.10 6.70
N SER A 150 -14.61 -9.57 5.83
CA SER A 150 -14.55 -10.98 5.49
C SER A 150 -13.69 -11.66 6.53
N PHE A 151 -14.23 -11.76 7.74
CA PHE A 151 -13.61 -12.52 8.80
C PHE A 151 -13.51 -13.98 8.33
N SER A 152 -12.29 -14.43 8.06
CA SER A 152 -12.05 -15.81 7.64
C SER A 152 -12.07 -16.78 8.84
N GLY A 153 -11.91 -16.26 10.06
CA GLY A 153 -11.91 -17.00 11.32
C GLY A 153 -13.25 -17.02 12.07
N VAL A 154 -13.22 -17.54 13.30
CA VAL A 154 -14.38 -17.64 14.19
C VAL A 154 -14.20 -16.67 15.36
N PHE A 155 -15.27 -15.95 15.71
CA PHE A 155 -15.32 -15.17 16.95
C PHE A 155 -16.03 -15.95 18.04
N GLU A 156 -15.35 -16.08 19.18
CA GLU A 156 -15.97 -16.50 20.42
C GLU A 156 -16.25 -15.27 21.28
N PHE A 157 -17.50 -15.14 21.70
CA PHE A 157 -17.94 -14.09 22.60
C PHE A 157 -18.15 -14.68 24.00
N HIS A 158 -17.43 -14.15 24.98
CA HIS A 158 -17.63 -14.52 26.38
C HIS A 158 -18.24 -13.33 27.12
N GLU A 159 -19.53 -13.45 27.40
CA GLU A 159 -20.25 -12.51 28.24
C GLU A 159 -19.80 -12.61 29.70
N ASP A 160 -19.71 -11.45 30.37
CA ASP A 160 -19.43 -11.34 31.80
C ASP A 160 -18.21 -12.16 32.27
N PHE A 161 -17.19 -12.27 31.41
CA PHE A 161 -15.97 -12.98 31.75
C PHE A 161 -15.33 -12.38 33.00
N LYS A 162 -15.15 -13.23 34.01
CA LYS A 162 -14.49 -12.91 35.26
C LYS A 162 -13.68 -14.14 35.70
N PRO A 163 -12.36 -14.01 35.87
CA PRO A 163 -11.58 -15.09 36.48
C PRO A 163 -12.06 -15.37 37.91
N ASP A 164 -12.14 -16.65 38.29
CA ASP A 164 -12.78 -17.13 39.53
C ASP A 164 -12.25 -16.45 40.82
N ASP A 165 -11.01 -15.94 40.80
CA ASP A 165 -10.35 -15.27 41.94
C ASP A 165 -9.98 -13.79 41.69
N SER A 166 -10.57 -13.15 40.68
CA SER A 166 -10.24 -11.76 40.35
C SER A 166 -11.08 -10.73 41.12
N PRO A 167 -10.47 -9.67 41.71
CA PRO A 167 -11.21 -8.54 42.25
C PRO A 167 -11.80 -7.64 41.16
N LEU A 168 -11.48 -7.91 39.88
CA LEU A 168 -11.99 -7.15 38.74
C LEU A 168 -13.49 -7.43 38.54
N ARG A 169 -14.17 -6.42 38.00
CA ARG A 169 -15.56 -6.56 37.55
C ARG A 169 -15.59 -7.44 36.29
N ALA A 170 -16.66 -8.20 36.13
CA ALA A 170 -16.95 -8.93 34.91
C ALA A 170 -16.93 -7.99 33.68
N ARG A 171 -16.44 -8.51 32.55
CA ARG A 171 -16.35 -7.80 31.29
C ARG A 171 -16.66 -8.75 30.15
N ASN A 172 -17.32 -8.24 29.13
CA ASN A 172 -17.43 -8.95 27.87
C ASN A 172 -16.06 -8.98 27.19
N ILE A 173 -15.66 -10.14 26.69
CA ILE A 173 -14.45 -10.31 25.90
C ILE A 173 -14.80 -10.98 24.57
N PHE A 174 -14.08 -10.60 23.53
CA PHE A 174 -14.12 -11.24 22.22
C PHE A 174 -12.79 -11.94 21.99
N VAL A 175 -12.84 -13.15 21.46
CA VAL A 175 -11.67 -13.94 21.07
C VAL A 175 -11.79 -14.27 19.59
N TYR A 176 -10.83 -13.81 18.80
CA TYR A 176 -10.69 -14.23 17.42
C TYR A 176 -9.86 -15.51 17.34
N LEU A 177 -10.38 -16.51 16.64
CA LEU A 177 -9.67 -17.75 16.35
C LEU A 177 -9.41 -17.84 14.84
N PRO A 178 -8.15 -18.06 14.41
CA PRO A 178 -7.82 -18.15 13.00
C PRO A 178 -8.51 -19.34 12.32
N PRO A 179 -8.66 -19.32 10.99
CA PRO A 179 -9.25 -20.42 10.23
C PRO A 179 -8.61 -21.77 10.59
N GLY A 180 -9.46 -22.77 10.88
CA GLY A 180 -9.00 -24.13 11.19
C GLY A 180 -8.50 -24.36 12.62
N TYR A 181 -8.56 -23.35 13.51
CA TYR A 181 -8.10 -23.46 14.91
C TYR A 181 -8.65 -24.70 15.64
N GLY A 182 -9.96 -24.97 15.53
CA GLY A 182 -10.59 -26.12 16.22
C GLY A 182 -10.29 -27.49 15.60
N THR A 183 -9.57 -27.56 14.49
CA THR A 183 -9.26 -28.81 13.77
C THR A 183 -7.79 -29.20 13.82
N SER A 184 -6.94 -28.37 14.42
CA SER A 184 -5.51 -28.58 14.54
C SER A 184 -5.05 -28.51 16.00
N ASP A 185 -3.95 -29.21 16.32
CA ASP A 185 -3.23 -29.06 17.59
C ASP A 185 -2.19 -27.92 17.55
N THR A 186 -2.17 -27.12 16.47
CA THR A 186 -1.30 -25.95 16.32
C THR A 186 -1.57 -24.93 17.43
N ARG A 187 -0.50 -24.51 18.12
CA ARG A 187 -0.58 -23.41 19.09
C ARG A 187 -0.23 -22.09 18.42
N TYR A 188 -1.07 -21.09 18.62
CA TYR A 188 -0.90 -19.75 18.07
C TYR A 188 -0.43 -18.80 19.19
N PRO A 189 0.43 -17.80 18.89
CA PRO A 189 0.73 -16.73 19.82
C PRO A 189 -0.56 -15.95 20.13
N VAL A 190 -0.68 -15.46 21.37
CA VAL A 190 -1.86 -14.70 21.82
C VAL A 190 -1.51 -13.21 21.87
N LEU A 191 -2.26 -12.41 21.12
CA LEU A 191 -2.20 -10.95 21.14
C LEU A 191 -3.37 -10.41 21.97
N TYR A 192 -3.07 -9.68 23.05
CA TYR A 192 -4.08 -8.97 23.82
C TYR A 192 -4.21 -7.54 23.29
N MET A 193 -5.38 -7.19 22.77
CA MET A 193 -5.69 -5.84 22.32
C MET A 193 -6.69 -5.21 23.28
N HIS A 194 -6.37 -4.02 23.75
CA HIS A 194 -7.26 -3.18 24.56
C HIS A 194 -7.51 -1.90 23.78
N ASP A 195 -8.76 -1.61 23.46
CA ASP A 195 -9.15 -0.33 22.93
C ASP A 195 -10.45 0.12 23.63
N GLY A 196 -10.50 1.40 23.98
CA GLY A 196 -11.25 1.98 25.10
C GLY A 196 -12.77 1.91 25.01
N ARG A 197 -13.30 1.32 23.92
CA ARG A 197 -14.65 0.80 23.67
C ARG A 197 -14.93 0.55 22.17
N ASN A 198 -13.96 0.77 21.27
CA ASN A 198 -14.24 0.91 19.83
C ASN A 198 -13.81 -0.28 18.96
N ILE A 199 -13.41 -1.42 19.53
CA ILE A 199 -12.95 -2.56 18.70
C ILE A 199 -14.09 -3.21 17.90
N PHE A 200 -15.34 -3.18 18.39
CA PHE A 200 -16.41 -4.02 17.83
C PHE A 200 -17.76 -3.32 17.62
N ASP A 201 -17.90 -2.05 18.00
CA ASP A 201 -19.12 -1.26 17.72
C ASP A 201 -18.82 -0.27 16.61
N ALA A 202 -19.07 -0.68 15.37
CA ALA A 202 -18.85 0.12 14.16
C ALA A 202 -19.76 1.37 14.06
N SER A 203 -20.56 1.68 15.09
CA SER A 203 -21.46 2.83 15.10
C SER A 203 -20.80 4.14 15.56
N GLU A 204 -19.65 4.12 16.25
CA GLU A 204 -19.00 5.35 16.72
C GLU A 204 -17.47 5.34 16.55
N VAL A 205 -17.02 5.97 15.45
CA VAL A 205 -15.69 6.57 15.27
C VAL A 205 -14.49 5.61 15.42
N GLY A 206 -14.05 5.10 14.28
CA GLY A 206 -12.75 4.43 14.14
C GLY A 206 -12.88 3.23 13.22
N ALA A 207 -12.06 3.19 12.17
CA ALA A 207 -11.96 2.03 11.31
C ALA A 207 -11.62 0.78 12.15
N GLU A 208 -12.17 -0.37 11.76
CA GLU A 208 -11.67 -1.66 12.22
C GLU A 208 -10.18 -1.77 11.89
N TRP A 209 -9.42 -2.45 12.74
CA TRP A 209 -7.96 -2.50 12.63
C TRP A 209 -7.46 -3.52 11.59
N GLY A 210 -8.35 -4.26 10.92
CA GLY A 210 -8.01 -5.22 9.84
C GLY A 210 -7.04 -6.33 10.24
N MET A 211 -6.94 -6.66 11.54
CA MET A 211 -5.92 -7.60 12.05
C MET A 211 -6.09 -9.03 11.53
N ASP A 212 -7.29 -9.41 11.10
CA ASP A 212 -7.62 -10.72 10.55
C ASP A 212 -7.16 -10.92 9.09
N GLU A 213 -6.69 -9.85 8.42
CA GLU A 213 -6.21 -9.89 7.04
C GLU A 213 -4.73 -10.32 6.91
N TYR A 214 -3.97 -10.37 8.02
CA TYR A 214 -2.52 -10.64 8.02
C TYR A 214 -2.12 -12.01 8.61
N ALA A 215 -3.07 -12.94 8.75
CA ALA A 215 -2.85 -14.25 9.38
C ALA A 215 -2.51 -15.37 8.39
#